data_AF-W1XWI3-F1
#
_entry.id   AF-W1XWI3-F1
#
_cell.length_a   1.000
_cell.length_b   1.000
_cell.length_c   1.000
_cell.angle_alpha   90.00
_cell.angle_beta   90.00
_cell.angle_gamma   90.00
#
_symmetry.space_group_name_H-M   'P 1'
#
loop_
_entity.id
_entity.type
_entity.pdbx_description
1 polymer ?
#
loop_
_entity_poly.entity_id
_entity_poly.type
_entity_poly.pdbx_seq_one_letter_code
_entity_poly.pdbx_strand_id
1 'polypeptide(L)'
;VPVKVQAADTNGTTVETTYTPKITPVVPTSEDATSTDIQGQTQSGKPTFTEGNPNVPIDEDTPATFEDGSTTKTVDGEGTYTVA
;
A
#
# COMPACT_ATOMS: atom_id res chain seq x y z
N VAL A 1 18.98 0.18 11.09
CA VAL A 1 20.16 -0.35 11.83
C VAL A 1 21.23 -0.68 10.81
N PRO A 2 22.48 -0.20 10.95
CA PRO A 2 23.57 -0.55 10.04
C PRO A 2 23.89 -2.05 10.14
N VAL A 3 24.26 -2.65 9.01
CA VAL A 3 24.63 -4.07 8.90
C VAL A 3 26.15 -4.18 8.78
N LYS A 4 26.75 -5.12 9.50
CA LYS A 4 28.19 -5.42 9.37
C LYS A 4 28.43 -6.31 8.16
N VAL A 5 29.37 -5.94 7.31
CA VAL A 5 29.81 -6.76 6.17
C VAL A 5 31.28 -7.12 6.35
N GLN A 6 31.64 -8.35 5.99
CA GLN A 6 33.00 -8.87 6.04
C GLN A 6 33.34 -9.52 4.70
N ALA A 7 34.55 -9.28 4.20
CA ALA A 7 35.09 -9.96 3.04
C ALA A 7 36.47 -10.55 3.39
N ALA A 8 36.78 -11.72 2.84
CA ALA A 8 38.08 -12.37 2.96
C ALA A 8 38.73 -12.50 1.57
N ASP A 9 40.04 -12.23 1.47
CA ASP A 9 40.80 -12.51 0.24
C ASP A 9 41.21 -13.99 0.12
N THR A 10 41.79 -14.38 -1.02
CA THR A 10 42.26 -15.75 -1.28
C THR A 10 43.30 -16.25 -0.27
N ASN A 11 43.98 -15.33 0.43
CA ASN A 11 44.98 -15.64 1.44
C ASN A 11 44.40 -15.66 2.88
N GLY A 12 43.10 -15.41 3.03
CA GLY A 12 42.41 -15.42 4.33
C GLY A 12 42.43 -14.09 5.08
N THR A 13 42.92 -13.00 4.48
CA THR A 13 42.89 -11.67 5.12
C THR A 13 41.46 -11.14 5.12
N THR A 14 40.91 -10.85 6.31
CA THR A 14 39.54 -10.32 6.45
C THR A 14 39.52 -8.80 6.58
N VAL A 15 38.59 -8.15 5.89
CA VAL A 15 38.25 -6.74 6.06
C VAL A 15 36.79 -6.61 6.46
N GLU A 16 36.50 -5.71 7.38
CA GLU A 16 35.16 -5.43 7.88
C GLU A 16 34.77 -3.97 7.61
N THR A 17 33.51 -3.76 7.26
CA THR A 17 32.91 -2.42 7.19
C THR A 17 31.42 -2.48 7.52
N THR A 18 30.77 -1.33 7.54
CA THR A 18 29.34 -1.21 7.82
C THR A 18 28.59 -0.68 6.61
N TYR A 19 27.43 -1.28 6.34
CA TYR A 19 26.48 -0.81 5.34
C TYR A 19 25.23 -0.25 6.02
N THR A 20 24.89 1.00 5.70
CA THR A 20 23.62 1.60 6.14
C THR A 20 22.69 1.70 4.93
N PRO A 21 21.61 0.90 4.87
CA PRO A 21 20.63 1.04 3.79
C PRO A 21 19.93 2.41 3.93
N LYS A 22 19.77 3.09 2.79
CA LYS A 22 18.89 4.26 2.70
C LYS A 22 17.55 3.80 2.16
N ILE A 23 16.52 3.86 2.99
CA ILE A 23 15.14 3.58 2.58
C ILE A 23 14.53 4.90 2.16
N THR A 24 14.07 4.97 0.91
CA THR A 24 13.29 6.11 0.43
C THR A 24 11.82 5.71 0.54
N PRO A 25 11.00 6.41 1.34
CA PRO A 25 9.57 6.15 1.38
C PRO A 25 8.94 6.49 0.03
N VAL A 26 7.92 5.72 -0.34
CA VAL A 26 7.10 5.98 -1.52
C VAL A 26 5.74 6.52 -1.07
N VAL A 27 5.13 7.37 -1.89
CA VAL A 27 3.81 7.92 -1.64
C VAL A 27 2.92 7.55 -2.82
N PRO A 28 1.97 6.61 -2.67
CA PRO A 28 1.00 6.33 -3.70
C PRO A 28 -0.03 7.46 -3.81
N THR A 29 -0.76 7.50 -4.92
CA THR A 29 -1.89 8.42 -5.12
C THR A 29 -3.17 7.64 -5.40
N SER A 30 -4.32 8.26 -5.19
CA SER A 30 -5.63 7.68 -5.49
C SER A 30 -6.48 8.64 -6.32
N GLU A 31 -7.39 8.07 -7.10
CA GLU A 31 -8.49 8.79 -7.75
C GLU A 31 -9.82 8.22 -7.28
N ASP A 32 -10.71 9.11 -6.86
CA ASP A 32 -12.02 8.75 -6.31
C ASP A 32 -12.95 8.26 -7.43
N ALA A 33 -13.86 7.37 -7.06
CA ALA A 33 -14.96 6.93 -7.94
C ALA A 33 -16.31 7.37 -7.35
N THR A 34 -17.16 7.96 -8.19
CA THR A 34 -18.52 8.39 -7.81
C THR A 34 -19.57 7.62 -8.60
N SER A 35 -20.72 7.32 -7.97
CA SER A 35 -21.85 6.63 -8.58
C SER A 35 -23.15 7.38 -8.27
N THR A 36 -24.15 7.35 -9.15
CA THR A 36 -25.46 8.00 -8.96
C THR A 36 -26.56 7.20 -9.64
N ASP A 37 -27.64 6.90 -8.92
CA ASP A 37 -28.82 6.18 -9.42
C ASP A 37 -30.04 6.42 -8.52
N ILE A 38 -31.17 5.77 -8.84
CA ILE A 38 -32.40 5.80 -8.04
C ILE A 38 -32.21 5.16 -6.64
N GLN A 39 -33.03 5.62 -5.68
CA GLN A 39 -32.95 5.15 -4.30
C GLN A 39 -33.20 3.64 -4.18
N GLY A 40 -32.42 2.97 -3.34
CA GLY A 40 -32.55 1.54 -3.04
C GLY A 40 -31.85 0.61 -4.02
N GLN A 41 -31.27 1.13 -5.09
CA GLN A 41 -30.43 0.35 -6.01
C GLN A 41 -29.00 0.26 -5.50
N THR A 42 -28.38 -0.90 -5.70
CA THR A 42 -26.94 -1.08 -5.43
C THR A 42 -26.14 -0.09 -6.26
N GLN A 43 -25.21 0.62 -5.62
CA GLN A 43 -24.24 1.48 -6.27
C GLN A 43 -22.86 0.85 -6.20
N SER A 44 -22.08 1.00 -7.26
CA SER A 44 -20.69 0.53 -7.31
C SER A 44 -19.81 1.62 -7.93
N GLY A 45 -18.60 1.73 -7.39
CA GLY A 45 -17.53 2.58 -7.88
C GLY A 45 -16.21 1.97 -7.41
N LYS A 46 -15.25 1.78 -8.33
CA LYS A 46 -13.91 1.28 -8.02
C LYS A 46 -12.93 2.47 -8.02
N PRO A 47 -12.42 2.92 -6.87
CA PRO A 47 -11.33 3.89 -6.85
C PRO A 47 -10.08 3.29 -7.50
N THR A 48 -9.21 4.13 -8.07
CA THR A 48 -7.94 3.70 -8.64
C THR A 48 -6.79 4.16 -7.74
N PHE A 49 -5.78 3.31 -7.61
CA PHE A 49 -4.55 3.64 -6.89
C PHE A 49 -3.39 3.60 -7.88
N THR A 50 -2.48 4.55 -7.77
CA THR A 50 -1.25 4.60 -8.55
C THR A 50 -0.07 4.45 -7.61
N GLU A 51 0.83 3.51 -7.93
CA GLU A 51 2.04 3.29 -7.17
C GLU A 51 2.94 4.53 -7.14
N GLY A 52 3.61 4.76 -6.01
CA GLY A 52 4.62 5.81 -5.91
C GLY A 52 5.97 5.42 -6.55
N ASN A 53 6.20 4.13 -6.81
CA ASN A 53 7.41 3.59 -7.43
C ASN A 53 7.13 2.21 -8.06
N PRO A 54 7.53 1.94 -9.32
CA PRO A 54 7.29 0.67 -10.00
C PRO A 54 7.99 -0.55 -9.40
N ASN A 55 8.98 -0.34 -8.53
CA ASN A 55 9.62 -1.44 -7.79
C ASN A 55 8.89 -1.77 -6.48
N VAL A 56 7.87 -0.98 -6.12
CA VAL A 56 7.04 -1.16 -4.92
C VAL A 56 5.57 -1.05 -5.36
N PRO A 57 5.05 -2.09 -6.05
CA PRO A 57 3.69 -2.07 -6.58
C PRO A 57 2.64 -2.03 -5.48
N ILE A 58 1.45 -1.57 -5.84
CA ILE A 58 0.26 -1.71 -4.99
C ILE A 58 -0.10 -3.20 -4.88
N ASP A 59 -0.46 -3.61 -3.66
CA ASP A 59 -1.05 -4.92 -3.42
C ASP A 59 -2.55 -4.87 -3.78
N GLU A 60 -2.90 -5.47 -4.91
CA GLU A 60 -4.28 -5.55 -5.40
C GLU A 60 -5.07 -6.73 -4.81
N ASP A 61 -4.43 -7.62 -4.05
CA ASP A 61 -5.07 -8.78 -3.41
C ASP A 61 -5.58 -8.45 -1.99
N THR A 62 -5.08 -7.36 -1.40
CA THR A 62 -5.52 -6.87 -0.09
C THR A 62 -6.58 -5.77 -0.27
N PRO A 63 -7.84 -5.99 0.19
CA PRO A 63 -8.88 -4.97 0.07
C PRO A 63 -8.51 -3.68 0.81
N ALA A 64 -8.87 -2.54 0.23
CA ALA A 64 -8.79 -1.28 0.93
C ALA A 64 -9.75 -1.23 2.13
N THR A 65 -9.42 -0.42 3.13
CA THR A 65 -10.21 -0.26 4.36
C THR A 65 -10.62 1.20 4.55
N PHE A 66 -11.71 1.41 5.29
CA PHE A 66 -12.06 2.74 5.79
C PHE A 66 -11.09 3.16 6.91
N GLU A 67 -11.14 4.42 7.34
CA GLU A 67 -10.29 4.99 8.40
C GLU A 67 -10.34 4.20 9.74
N ASP A 68 -11.44 3.47 9.99
CA ASP A 68 -11.62 2.62 11.17
C ASP A 68 -11.13 1.17 10.97
N GLY A 69 -10.56 0.85 9.82
CA GLY A 69 -10.08 -0.49 9.44
C GLY A 69 -11.18 -1.43 8.95
N SER A 70 -12.44 -1.00 8.89
CA SER A 70 -13.52 -1.82 8.35
C SER A 70 -13.51 -1.86 6.82
N THR A 71 -14.12 -2.90 6.24
CA THR A 71 -14.39 -2.99 4.78
C THR A 71 -15.84 -2.65 4.45
N THR A 72 -16.66 -2.42 5.47
CA THR A 72 -18.09 -2.12 5.34
C THR A 72 -18.50 -1.00 6.28
N LYS A 73 -19.24 -0.02 5.78
CA LYS A 73 -19.76 1.10 6.57
C LYS A 73 -21.23 1.32 6.26
N THR A 74 -22.08 1.36 7.29
CA THR A 74 -23.52 1.69 7.14
C THR A 74 -23.75 3.11 7.63
N VAL A 75 -24.46 3.89 6.82
CA VAL A 75 -24.88 5.26 7.16
C VAL A 75 -26.41 5.30 7.17
N ASP A 76 -26.99 5.65 8.32
CA ASP A 76 -28.44 5.66 8.51
C ASP A 76 -29.13 6.60 7.52
N GLY A 77 -30.08 6.05 6.75
CA GLY A 77 -30.83 6.79 5.72
C GLY A 77 -30.12 6.92 4.38
N GLU A 78 -28.83 6.54 4.26
CA GLU A 78 -28.07 6.57 3.00
C GLU A 78 -27.87 5.15 2.42
N GLY A 79 -27.35 4.21 3.22
CA GLY A 79 -27.10 2.84 2.78
C GLY A 79 -25.86 2.18 3.40
N THR A 80 -25.41 1.07 2.81
CA THR A 80 -24.19 0.35 3.19
C THR A 80 -23.17 0.43 2.06
N TYR A 81 -21.95 0.85 2.40
CA TYR A 81 -20.80 0.96 1.52
C TYR A 81 -19.85 -0.20 1.78
N THR A 82 -19.36 -0.86 0.73
CA THR A 82 -18.38 -1.94 0.83
C THR A 82 -17.18 -1.61 -0.04
N VAL A 83 -15.97 -1.75 0.50
CA VAL A 83 -14.71 -1.68 -0.23
C VAL A 83 -14.26 -3.11 -0.50
N ALA A 84 -13.99 -3.45 -1.76
CA ALA A 84 -13.69 -4.81 -2.24
C ALA A 84 -12.50 -4.80 -3.20
#